data_AF-A0A9D8VU82-F1
#
_entry.id   AF-A0A9D8VU82-F1
#
_cell.length_a   1.000
_cell.length_b   1.000
_cell.length_c   1.000
_cell.angle_alpha   90.00
_cell.angle_beta   90.00
_cell.angle_gamma   90.00
#
_symmetry.space_group_name_H-M   'P 1'
#
loop_
_entity.id
_entity.type
_entity.pdbx_description
1 polymer ?
#
loop_
_entity_poly.entity_id
_entity_poly.type
_entity_poly.pdbx_seq_one_letter_code
_entity_poly.pdbx_strand_id
1 'polypeptide(L)'
;MRNLLIVLLLTVPLGCDLFENEQTVPVAAIGNWEWTHSAGGWGPHVDADSVDYTMKLTLYAQEAIWYRDDEVMDEFWVQEKKKGWQENSFYMKLKDKKGCNMRGIYSSAEDLLTLSSVDCTDTPTHYFKKAGD
;
A
#
# COMPACT_ATOMS: atom_id res chain seq x y z
N MET A 1 67.83 -14.80 -6.50
CA MET A 1 66.60 -15.48 -6.94
C MET A 1 65.71 -15.60 -5.71
N ARG A 2 64.99 -14.56 -5.26
CA ARG A 2 63.73 -14.02 -5.81
C ARG A 2 62.72 -15.14 -6.06
N ASN A 3 61.88 -15.45 -5.06
CA ASN A 3 60.51 -15.89 -5.27
C ASN A 3 59.67 -15.44 -4.08
N LEU A 4 58.97 -14.34 -4.38
CA LEU A 4 57.91 -13.68 -3.67
C LEU A 4 56.72 -14.65 -3.63
N LEU A 5 56.33 -15.18 -2.46
CA LEU A 5 55.04 -15.87 -2.36
C LEU A 5 54.00 -14.85 -1.90
N ILE A 6 53.03 -14.66 -2.78
CA ILE A 6 52.00 -13.64 -2.78
C ILE A 6 51.03 -13.88 -1.62
N VAL A 7 50.76 -12.78 -0.92
CA VAL A 7 49.76 -12.59 0.11
C VAL A 7 48.38 -13.00 -0.41
N LEU A 8 47.79 -14.06 0.15
CA LEU A 8 46.38 -14.41 -0.07
C LEU A 8 45.52 -13.67 0.97
N LEU A 9 45.33 -12.36 0.76
CA LEU A 9 44.31 -11.58 1.46
C LEU A 9 42.98 -11.77 0.74
N LEU A 10 42.26 -12.85 1.08
CA LEU A 10 40.84 -13.02 0.75
C LEU A 10 40.02 -12.48 1.92
N THR A 11 40.06 -11.17 2.13
CA THR A 11 39.09 -10.49 3.00
C THR A 11 37.78 -10.36 2.23
N VAL A 12 36.87 -11.29 2.53
CA VAL A 12 35.41 -11.25 2.41
C VAL A 12 34.88 -9.94 1.78
N PRO A 13 34.46 -9.94 0.51
CA PRO A 13 33.75 -8.78 -0.01
C PRO A 13 32.36 -8.75 0.64
N LEU A 14 32.11 -7.65 1.35
CA LEU A 14 30.81 -6.99 1.43
C LEU A 14 29.72 -7.82 2.12
N GLY A 15 29.61 -7.62 3.44
CA GLY A 15 28.39 -7.93 4.16
C GLY A 15 27.18 -7.29 3.49
N CYS A 16 26.32 -8.14 2.93
CA CYS A 16 24.91 -8.31 3.29
C CYS A 16 23.99 -7.07 3.45
N ASP A 17 24.27 -5.91 2.86
CA ASP A 17 23.27 -4.82 2.73
C ASP A 17 22.60 -4.80 1.33
N LEU A 18 22.36 -5.98 0.74
CA LEU A 18 21.72 -6.12 -0.58
C LEU A 18 20.22 -6.44 -0.50
N PHE A 19 19.66 -6.47 0.70
CA PHE A 19 18.22 -6.60 0.93
C PHE A 19 17.82 -5.69 2.09
N GLU A 20 17.89 -4.38 1.85
CA GLU A 20 16.91 -3.48 2.47
C GLU A 20 15.55 -3.91 1.93
N ASN A 21 14.94 -4.90 2.60
CA ASN A 21 13.53 -5.17 2.50
C ASN A 21 12.83 -4.03 3.26
N GLU A 22 13.00 -2.80 2.75
CA GLU A 22 12.41 -1.60 3.31
C GLU A 22 10.92 -1.80 3.30
N GLN A 23 10.39 -1.98 4.50
CA GLN A 23 8.99 -2.23 4.69
C GLN A 23 8.20 -1.05 4.12
N THR A 24 7.55 -1.31 3.00
CA THR A 24 6.89 -0.31 2.17
C THR A 24 5.65 0.32 2.84
N VAL A 25 5.01 -0.44 3.73
CA VAL A 25 3.75 -0.10 4.40
C VAL A 25 3.97 -0.09 5.90
N PRO A 26 3.52 0.92 6.66
CA PRO A 26 3.59 0.89 8.12
C PRO A 26 3.00 -0.42 8.68
N VAL A 27 3.69 -1.11 9.60
CA VAL A 27 3.21 -2.40 10.17
C VAL A 27 1.76 -2.29 10.67
N ALA A 28 1.45 -1.20 11.36
CA ALA A 28 0.12 -0.96 11.92
C ALA A 28 -0.98 -0.80 10.84
N ALA A 29 -0.61 -0.46 9.60
CA ALA A 29 -1.56 -0.37 8.51
C ALA A 29 -1.96 -1.77 7.97
N ILE A 30 -1.10 -2.79 8.10
CA ILE A 30 -1.37 -4.16 7.62
C ILE A 30 -2.56 -4.76 8.36
N GLY A 31 -3.50 -5.36 7.64
CA GLY A 31 -4.70 -6.00 8.20
C GLY A 31 -5.96 -5.75 7.38
N ASN A 32 -7.11 -5.99 7.99
CA ASN A 32 -8.42 -5.81 7.38
C ASN A 32 -8.99 -4.42 7.68
N TRP A 33 -9.66 -3.86 6.69
CA TRP A 33 -10.18 -2.51 6.71
C TRP A 33 -11.61 -2.51 6.16
N GLU A 34 -12.51 -1.83 6.86
CA GLU A 34 -13.91 -1.69 6.49
C GLU A 34 -14.16 -0.28 5.97
N TRP A 35 -14.80 -0.20 4.80
CA TRP A 35 -15.15 1.07 4.20
C TRP A 35 -16.20 1.78 5.03
N THR A 36 -16.00 3.09 5.23
CA THR A 36 -16.93 3.94 5.98
C THR A 36 -17.68 4.88 5.07
N HIS A 37 -16.97 5.53 4.16
CA HIS A 37 -17.55 6.46 3.20
C HIS A 37 -16.59 6.74 2.06
N SER A 38 -17.14 7.29 0.98
CA SER A 38 -16.40 7.82 -0.16
C SER A 38 -16.78 9.28 -0.36
N ALA A 39 -15.78 10.14 -0.54
CA ALA A 39 -16.00 11.57 -0.70
C ALA A 39 -14.90 12.22 -1.56
N GLY A 40 -15.21 13.39 -2.10
CA GLY A 40 -14.28 14.14 -2.95
C GLY A 40 -14.19 13.60 -4.38
N GLY A 41 -13.26 14.15 -5.16
CA GLY A 41 -13.27 13.96 -6.62
C GLY A 41 -14.49 14.62 -7.27
N TRP A 42 -14.90 14.10 -8.43
CA TRP A 42 -16.15 14.49 -9.12
C TRP A 42 -17.32 13.57 -8.75
N GLY A 43 -17.10 12.63 -7.82
CA GLY A 43 -18.09 11.65 -7.39
C GLY A 43 -19.00 12.14 -6.26
N PRO A 44 -20.14 11.47 -6.03
CA PRO A 44 -21.01 11.75 -4.90
C PRO A 44 -20.34 11.37 -3.57
N HIS A 45 -20.73 12.07 -2.50
CA HIS A 45 -20.51 11.58 -1.14
C HIS A 45 -21.43 10.38 -0.90
N VAL A 46 -20.87 9.25 -0.47
CA VAL A 46 -21.59 8.02 -0.20
C VAL A 46 -21.11 7.44 1.12
N ASP A 47 -22.03 7.27 2.07
CA ASP A 47 -21.76 6.61 3.34
C ASP A 47 -22.10 5.11 3.25
N ALA A 48 -21.36 4.27 3.97
CA ALA A 48 -21.60 2.82 3.96
C ALA A 48 -23.03 2.46 4.40
N ASP A 49 -23.57 3.18 5.39
CA ASP A 49 -24.93 2.97 5.91
C ASP A 49 -26.04 3.42 4.93
N SER A 50 -25.68 4.07 3.81
CA SER A 50 -26.63 4.58 2.81
C SER A 50 -26.82 3.67 1.59
N VAL A 51 -26.09 2.56 1.53
CA VAL A 51 -26.08 1.62 0.39
C VAL A 51 -26.29 0.18 0.86
N ASP A 52 -26.59 -0.71 -0.09
CA ASP A 52 -26.89 -2.13 0.15
C ASP A 52 -25.69 -3.06 -0.09
N TYR A 53 -24.50 -2.49 -0.29
CA TYR A 53 -23.25 -3.23 -0.49
C TYR A 53 -22.22 -2.89 0.58
N THR A 54 -21.27 -3.80 0.79
CA THR A 54 -20.11 -3.60 1.64
C THR A 54 -18.85 -3.44 0.81
N MET A 55 -17.87 -2.70 1.32
CA MET A 55 -16.53 -2.67 0.75
C MET A 55 -15.50 -2.95 1.83
N LYS A 56 -14.52 -3.80 1.51
CA LYS A 56 -13.44 -4.18 2.41
C LYS A 56 -12.12 -4.06 1.69
N LEU A 57 -11.06 -3.75 2.43
CA LEU A 57 -9.69 -3.81 1.94
C LEU A 57 -8.87 -4.68 2.88
N THR A 58 -8.21 -5.69 2.34
CA THR A 58 -7.16 -6.42 3.08
C THR A 58 -5.81 -5.93 2.58
N LEU A 59 -5.03 -5.33 3.48
CA LEU A 59 -3.72 -4.77 3.19
C LEU A 59 -2.63 -5.66 3.78
N TYR A 60 -1.73 -6.14 2.92
CA TYR A 60 -0.53 -6.89 3.27
C TYR A 60 0.72 -6.01 3.06
N ALA A 61 1.90 -6.55 3.37
CA ALA A 61 3.16 -5.80 3.24
C ALA A 61 3.48 -5.39 1.78
N GLN A 62 3.10 -6.21 0.81
CA GLN A 62 3.46 -6.04 -0.62
C GLN A 62 2.27 -6.13 -1.56
N GLU A 63 1.07 -6.33 -1.04
CA GLU A 63 -0.15 -6.46 -1.83
C GLU A 63 -1.36 -5.97 -1.05
N ALA A 64 -2.41 -5.65 -1.78
CA ALA A 64 -3.71 -5.34 -1.20
C ALA A 64 -4.80 -5.92 -2.08
N ILE A 65 -5.91 -6.32 -1.45
CA ILE A 65 -7.07 -6.86 -2.15
C ILE A 65 -8.28 -6.05 -1.70
N TRP A 66 -9.01 -5.52 -2.67
CA TRP A 66 -10.23 -4.76 -2.46
C TRP A 66 -11.42 -5.64 -2.83
N TYR A 67 -12.37 -5.75 -1.90
CA TYR A 67 -13.59 -6.50 -2.04
C TYR A 67 -14.82 -5.59 -2.09
N ARG A 68 -15.83 -6.01 -2.84
CA ARG A 68 -17.22 -5.55 -2.71
C ARG A 68 -18.10 -6.78 -2.54
N ASP A 69 -18.91 -6.80 -1.47
CA ASP A 69 -19.78 -7.94 -1.15
C ASP A 69 -19.03 -9.29 -1.15
N ASP A 70 -17.83 -9.27 -0.56
CA ASP A 70 -16.89 -10.40 -0.50
C ASP A 70 -16.37 -10.91 -1.86
N GLU A 71 -16.72 -10.25 -2.96
CA GLU A 71 -16.13 -10.48 -4.28
C GLU A 71 -14.90 -9.59 -4.49
N VAL A 72 -13.83 -10.15 -5.05
CA VAL A 72 -12.61 -9.40 -5.38
C VAL A 72 -12.91 -8.44 -6.52
N MET A 73 -12.81 -7.14 -6.24
CA MET A 73 -12.94 -6.07 -7.22
C MET A 73 -11.59 -5.79 -7.88
N ASP A 74 -10.57 -5.57 -7.06
CA ASP A 74 -9.24 -5.15 -7.50
C ASP A 74 -8.15 -5.76 -6.63
N GLU A 75 -7.02 -6.10 -7.26
CA GLU A 75 -5.80 -6.49 -6.58
C GLU A 75 -4.68 -5.50 -6.90
N PHE A 76 -3.86 -5.18 -5.90
CA PHE A 76 -2.77 -4.22 -6.02
C PHE A 76 -1.44 -4.84 -5.60
N TRP A 77 -0.37 -4.48 -6.30
CA TRP A 77 0.98 -4.49 -5.76
C TRP A 77 1.17 -3.25 -4.89
N VAL A 78 1.69 -3.42 -3.68
CA VAL A 78 2.02 -2.30 -2.80
C VAL A 78 3.50 -1.99 -2.91
N GLN A 79 3.79 -0.72 -3.15
CA GLN A 79 5.11 -0.18 -3.47
C GLN A 79 5.39 1.08 -2.68
N GLU A 80 6.66 1.46 -2.62
CA GLU A 80 7.10 2.66 -1.92
C GLU A 80 6.34 3.89 -2.43
N LYS A 81 6.07 4.83 -1.52
CA LYS A 81 5.47 6.11 -1.86
C LYS A 81 6.26 6.83 -2.95
N LYS A 82 5.58 7.64 -3.74
CA LYS A 82 6.26 8.53 -4.70
C LYS A 82 6.94 9.69 -3.96
N LYS A 83 8.05 10.18 -4.52
CA LYS A 83 8.78 11.33 -3.99
C LYS A 83 7.84 12.52 -3.74
N GLY A 84 7.94 13.11 -2.55
CA GLY A 84 7.13 14.26 -2.13
C GLY A 84 5.78 13.88 -1.50
N TRP A 85 5.45 12.60 -1.41
CA TRP A 85 4.30 12.15 -0.62
C TRP A 85 4.63 12.09 0.88
N GLN A 86 3.59 12.13 1.70
CA GLN A 86 3.68 12.04 3.17
C GLN A 86 4.35 10.73 3.61
N GLU A 87 5.04 10.74 4.76
CA GLU A 87 5.78 9.58 5.28
C GLU A 87 4.92 8.33 5.48
N ASN A 88 3.70 8.50 5.96
CA ASN A 88 2.73 7.46 6.22
C ASN A 88 1.93 7.00 4.98
N SER A 89 2.43 7.29 3.78
CA SER A 89 1.76 6.93 2.54
C SER A 89 2.50 5.83 1.79
N PHE A 90 1.80 5.18 0.87
CA PHE A 90 2.32 4.12 0.02
C PHE A 90 1.59 4.11 -1.32
N TYR A 91 2.22 3.53 -2.32
CA TYR A 91 1.67 3.42 -3.66
C TYR A 91 1.04 2.04 -3.87
N MET A 92 -0.17 2.00 -4.41
CA MET A 92 -0.87 0.77 -4.75
C MET A 92 -1.02 0.71 -6.25
N LYS A 93 -0.22 -0.13 -6.88
CA LYS A 93 -0.23 -0.36 -8.32
C LYS A 93 -1.21 -1.48 -8.66
N LEU A 94 -2.21 -1.19 -9.48
CA LEU A 94 -3.20 -2.20 -9.88
C LEU A 94 -2.52 -3.37 -10.62
N LYS A 95 -2.90 -4.61 -10.28
CA LYS A 95 -2.36 -5.83 -10.91
C LYS A 95 -2.98 -6.06 -12.30
N ASP A 96 -4.27 -5.81 -12.45
CA ASP A 96 -4.96 -5.83 -13.75
C ASP A 96 -5.05 -4.43 -14.38
N LYS A 97 -5.38 -4.31 -15.67
CA LYS A 97 -5.41 -3.04 -16.42
C LYS A 97 -6.76 -2.30 -16.35
N LYS A 98 -7.69 -2.74 -15.51
CA LYS A 98 -9.06 -2.20 -15.46
C LYS A 98 -9.30 -1.43 -14.16
N GLY A 99 -8.73 -0.25 -14.03
CA GLY A 99 -8.94 0.60 -12.86
C GLY A 99 -7.85 1.65 -12.70
N CYS A 100 -7.75 2.19 -11.48
CA CYS A 100 -6.87 3.30 -11.14
C CYS A 100 -5.80 2.83 -10.16
N ASN A 101 -4.60 3.35 -10.29
CA ASN A 101 -3.60 3.19 -9.24
C ASN A 101 -4.00 4.06 -8.04
N MET A 102 -3.73 3.58 -6.83
CA MET A 102 -4.17 4.26 -5.61
C MET A 102 -2.98 4.74 -4.78
N ARG A 103 -3.21 5.79 -4.01
CA ARG A 103 -2.35 6.24 -2.92
C ARG A 103 -3.05 5.88 -1.63
N GLY A 104 -2.39 5.07 -0.80
CA GLY A 104 -2.81 4.83 0.58
C GLY A 104 -2.14 5.84 1.51
N ILE A 105 -2.89 6.36 2.49
CA ILE A 105 -2.38 7.18 3.60
C ILE A 105 -2.96 6.61 4.90
N TYR A 106 -2.09 6.19 5.81
CA TYR A 106 -2.49 5.64 7.11
C TYR A 106 -2.33 6.67 8.23
N SER A 107 -3.41 6.95 8.96
CA SER A 107 -3.38 7.78 10.17
C SER A 107 -3.52 6.91 11.42
N SER A 108 -2.43 6.76 12.18
CA SER A 108 -2.46 5.99 13.44
C SER A 108 -3.26 6.66 14.55
N ALA A 109 -3.43 7.98 14.51
CA ALA A 109 -4.19 8.72 15.52
C ALA A 109 -5.70 8.48 15.39
N GLU A 110 -6.17 8.21 14.17
CA GLU A 110 -7.59 8.04 13.84
C GLU A 110 -7.94 6.59 13.48
N ASP A 111 -6.93 5.71 13.42
CA ASP A 111 -7.03 4.35 12.90
C ASP A 111 -7.77 4.30 11.55
N LEU A 112 -7.32 5.18 10.66
CA LEU A 112 -7.95 5.49 9.38
C LEU A 112 -6.99 5.20 8.23
N LEU A 113 -7.49 4.53 7.21
CA LEU A 113 -6.82 4.37 5.94
C LEU A 113 -7.58 5.10 4.84
N THR A 114 -6.91 6.02 4.18
CA THR A 114 -7.46 6.80 3.07
C THR A 114 -6.87 6.33 1.75
N LEU A 115 -7.71 5.97 0.79
CA LEU A 115 -7.31 5.61 -0.57
C LEU A 115 -7.81 6.64 -1.58
N SER A 116 -6.89 7.33 -2.25
CA SER A 116 -7.20 8.27 -3.33
C SER A 116 -6.57 7.81 -4.64
N SER A 117 -7.31 7.94 -5.74
CA SER A 117 -6.80 7.69 -7.09
C SER A 117 -5.59 8.58 -7.42
N VAL A 118 -4.62 8.01 -8.12
CA VAL A 118 -3.38 8.68 -8.56
C VAL A 118 -3.49 9.15 -10.01
N ASP A 119 -4.23 8.43 -10.85
CA ASP A 119 -4.26 8.60 -12.30
C ASP A 119 -5.67 8.73 -12.90
N CYS A 120 -6.72 8.57 -12.10
CA CYS A 120 -8.10 8.87 -12.47
C CYS A 120 -8.61 10.12 -11.76
N THR A 121 -9.24 11.03 -12.51
CA THR A 121 -9.67 12.35 -12.04
C THR A 121 -11.09 12.38 -11.47
N ASP A 122 -11.90 11.37 -11.78
CA ASP A 122 -13.31 11.24 -11.44
C ASP A 122 -13.59 10.22 -10.33
N THR A 123 -12.54 9.57 -9.82
CA THR A 123 -12.66 8.59 -8.73
C THR A 123 -12.69 9.31 -7.38
N PRO A 124 -13.68 9.01 -6.50
CA PRO A 124 -13.71 9.58 -5.17
C PRO A 124 -12.55 9.08 -4.30
N THR A 125 -12.31 9.75 -3.18
CA THR A 125 -11.44 9.22 -2.13
C THR A 125 -12.25 8.28 -1.25
N HIS A 126 -11.67 7.13 -0.92
CA HIS A 126 -12.30 6.11 -0.08
C HIS A 126 -11.66 6.12 1.30
N TYR A 127 -12.48 6.03 2.34
CA TYR A 127 -12.06 6.08 3.72
C TYR A 127 -12.44 4.78 4.42
N PHE A 128 -11.45 4.16 5.05
CA PHE A 128 -11.62 2.88 5.74
C PHE A 128 -11.18 2.99 7.19
N LYS A 129 -11.86 2.27 8.07
CA LYS A 129 -11.44 2.03 9.45
C LYS A 129 -10.94 0.62 9.61
N LYS A 130 -10.06 0.39 10.59
CA LYS A 130 -9.61 -0.96 10.90
C LYS A 130 -10.80 -1.82 11.29
N ALA A 131 -10.90 -3.01 10.70
CA ALA A 131 -11.87 -3.99 11.18
C ALA A 131 -11.53 -4.33 12.64
N GLY A 132 -12.54 -4.40 13.51
CA GLY A 132 -12.34 -4.92 14.86
C GLY A 132 -11.91 -6.38 14.80
N ASP A 133 -10.95 -6.77 15.66
CA ASP A 133 -10.52 -8.17 15.83
C ASP A 133 -11.65 -9.06 16.37
#